data_AF-A0A151SYD1-F1
#
_entry.id   AF-A0A151SYD1-F1
#
_cell.length_a   1.000
_cell.length_b   1.000
_cell.length_c   1.000
_cell.angle_alpha   90.00
_cell.angle_beta   90.00
_cell.angle_gamma   90.00
#
_symmetry.space_group_name_H-M   'P 1'
#
loop_
_entity.id
_entity.type
_entity.pdbx_description
1 polymer ?
#
loop_
_entity_poly.entity_id
_entity_poly.type
_entity_poly.pdbx_seq_one_letter_code
_entity_poly.pdbx_strand_id
1 'polypeptide(L)'
;MGLPRSARNSDGIWVIFDRLTKCAHFLLVNIKWSLEKLTQFYVREIVWLHRVPSSIISDRDPRFTSRFWQSLHQALGTKLKLSSAYHPQMDGQSERIIQSLEDLLRACVLDHLGSWEEVLALMEFTYNNSFHASIRMAPFEALYGRRCRTPLCWYQDGESVIVGP
;
A
#
# COMPACT_ATOMS: atom_id res chain seq x y z
N MET A 1 10.53 -16.58 -0.88
CA MET A 1 11.93 -16.12 -0.81
C MET A 1 11.92 -14.77 -0.11
N GLY A 2 12.57 -14.63 1.04
CA GLY A 2 12.55 -13.38 1.82
C GLY A 2 13.46 -12.31 1.21
N LEU A 3 13.15 -11.03 1.43
CA LEU A 3 14.01 -9.92 1.02
C LEU A 3 15.31 -9.95 1.84
N PRO A 4 16.45 -9.52 1.27
CA PRO A 4 17.68 -9.37 2.04
C PRO A 4 17.44 -8.39 3.18
N ARG A 5 17.96 -8.72 4.37
CA ARG A 5 17.79 -7.91 5.57
C ARG A 5 18.35 -6.51 5.33
N SER A 6 17.54 -5.49 5.53
CA SER A 6 17.97 -4.11 5.33
C SER A 6 18.81 -3.57 6.47
N ALA A 7 19.40 -2.38 6.26
CA ALA A 7 20.19 -1.66 7.27
C ALA A 7 19.39 -1.38 8.56
N ARG A 8 18.07 -1.19 8.46
CA ARG A 8 17.17 -0.95 9.60
C ARG A 8 16.56 -2.23 10.17
N ASN A 9 17.11 -3.40 9.82
CA ASN A 9 16.67 -4.70 10.30
C ASN A 9 15.21 -5.02 9.88
N SER A 10 14.81 -4.60 8.69
CA SER A 10 13.55 -5.02 8.04
C SER A 10 13.85 -6.21 7.11
N ASP A 11 12.92 -7.16 7.01
CA ASP A 11 13.07 -8.37 6.17
C ASP A 11 11.80 -8.69 5.38
N GLY A 12 10.81 -7.80 5.40
CA GLY A 12 9.61 -7.89 4.60
C GLY A 12 8.99 -6.52 4.33
N ILE A 13 8.04 -6.52 3.39
CA ILE A 13 7.21 -5.36 3.05
C ILE A 13 5.77 -5.75 3.34
N TRP A 14 5.09 -4.96 4.17
CA TRP A 14 3.65 -5.07 4.38
C TRP A 14 2.96 -4.08 3.46
N VAL A 15 2.28 -4.62 2.46
CA VAL A 15 1.58 -3.83 1.44
C VAL A 15 0.11 -3.67 1.82
N ILE A 16 -0.37 -2.43 1.81
CA ILE A 16 -1.77 -2.11 2.12
C ILE A 16 -2.35 -1.26 0.99
N PHE A 17 -3.47 -1.71 0.42
CA PHE A 17 -4.18 -1.01 -0.65
C PHE A 17 -5.51 -0.48 -0.17
N ASP A 18 -5.79 0.79 -0.43
CA ASP A 18 -7.14 1.30 -0.39
C ASP A 18 -7.90 0.89 -1.67
N ARG A 19 -9.01 0.18 -1.51
CA ARG A 19 -9.74 -0.39 -2.65
C ARG A 19 -10.47 0.66 -3.48
N LEU A 20 -10.80 1.81 -2.88
CA LEU A 20 -11.53 2.89 -3.54
C LEU A 20 -10.60 3.74 -4.41
N THR A 21 -9.58 4.33 -3.79
CA THR A 21 -8.62 5.25 -4.40
C THR A 21 -7.48 4.52 -5.10
N LYS A 22 -7.30 3.22 -4.87
CA LYS A 22 -6.13 2.43 -5.30
C LYS A 22 -4.81 2.91 -4.70
N CYS A 23 -4.85 3.77 -3.68
CA CYS A 23 -3.65 4.23 -3.00
C CYS A 23 -3.00 3.05 -2.27
N ALA A 24 -1.69 2.93 -2.38
CA ALA A 24 -0.89 1.88 -1.76
C ALA A 24 0.08 2.44 -0.73
N HIS A 25 0.30 1.66 0.33
CA HIS A 25 1.33 1.90 1.35
C HIS A 25 2.27 0.70 1.38
N PHE A 26 3.56 0.95 1.27
CA PHE A 26 4.62 -0.06 1.31
C PHE A 26 5.40 0.08 2.62
N LEU A 27 4.98 -0.68 3.62
CA LEU A 27 5.52 -0.53 4.96
C LEU A 27 6.64 -1.53 5.22
N LEU A 28 7.81 -1.02 5.61
CA LEU A 28 8.93 -1.86 6.04
C LEU A 28 8.59 -2.59 7.33
N VAL A 29 8.65 -3.92 7.31
CA VAL A 29 8.37 -4.76 8.48
C VAL A 29 9.49 -5.75 8.74
N ASN A 30 9.58 -6.20 9.99
CA ASN A 30 10.35 -7.38 10.35
C ASN A 30 9.39 -8.51 10.74
N ILE A 31 9.58 -9.68 10.17
CA ILE A 31 8.73 -10.86 10.36
C ILE A 31 8.70 -11.34 11.83
N LYS A 32 9.71 -10.98 12.62
CA LYS A 32 9.82 -11.28 14.06
C LYS A 32 9.17 -10.23 14.95
N TRP A 33 8.59 -9.16 14.40
CA TRP A 33 7.87 -8.20 15.22
C TRP A 33 6.70 -8.86 15.94
N SER A 34 6.50 -8.48 17.21
CA SER A 34 5.31 -8.86 17.95
C SER A 34 4.07 -8.26 17.29
N LEU A 35 2.93 -8.92 17.50
CA LEU A 35 1.64 -8.43 17.00
C LEU A 35 1.28 -7.05 17.58
N GLU A 36 1.69 -6.78 18.82
CA GLU A 36 1.55 -5.47 19.44
C GLU A 36 2.32 -4.38 18.67
N LYS A 37 3.59 -4.64 18.36
CA LYS A 37 4.41 -3.71 17.58
C LYS A 37 3.84 -3.50 16.18
N LEU A 38 3.39 -4.58 15.54
CA LEU A 38 2.74 -4.52 14.23
C LEU A 38 1.46 -3.67 14.28
N THR A 39 0.69 -3.77 15.36
CA THR A 39 -0.55 -3.01 15.58
C THR A 39 -0.28 -1.53 15.79
N GLN A 40 0.69 -1.17 16.63
CA GLN A 40 1.10 0.22 16.82
C GLN A 40 1.56 0.84 15.49
N PHE A 41 2.30 0.06 14.70
CA PHE A 41 2.75 0.48 13.37
C PHE A 41 1.56 0.68 12.41
N TYR A 42 0.62 -0.27 12.36
CA TYR A 42 -0.61 -0.13 11.57
C TYR A 42 -1.41 1.12 11.95
N VAL A 43 -1.58 1.40 13.24
CA VAL A 43 -2.32 2.59 13.70
C VAL A 43 -1.61 3.86 13.25
N ARG A 44 -0.28 3.93 13.41
CA ARG A 44 0.52 5.11 13.08
C ARG A 44 0.61 5.38 11.57
N GLU A 45 0.81 4.35 10.77
CA GLU A 45 1.05 4.52 9.33
C GLU A 45 -0.26 4.54 8.54
N ILE A 46 -1.31 3.83 8.99
CA ILE A 46 -2.54 3.69 8.20
C ILE A 46 -3.72 4.41 8.84
N VAL A 47 -4.05 4.08 10.09
CA VAL A 47 -5.27 4.65 10.74
C VAL A 47 -5.13 6.15 10.93
N TRP A 48 -3.92 6.63 11.25
CA TRP A 48 -3.64 8.06 11.37
C TRP A 48 -3.87 8.81 10.05
N LEU A 49 -3.42 8.24 8.92
CA LEU A 49 -3.51 8.89 7.61
C LEU A 49 -4.91 8.78 6.98
N HIS A 50 -5.54 7.60 7.07
CA HIS A 50 -6.74 7.26 6.30
C HIS A 50 -7.99 7.07 7.15
N ARG A 51 -7.88 7.26 8.47
CA ARG A 51 -8.89 6.88 9.46
C ARG A 51 -9.10 5.37 9.52
N VAL A 52 -10.06 4.95 10.34
CA VAL A 52 -10.39 3.53 10.50
C VAL A 52 -11.13 3.03 9.25
N PRO A 53 -10.64 1.96 8.59
CA PRO A 53 -11.33 1.40 7.44
C PRO A 53 -12.62 0.68 7.85
N SER A 54 -13.64 0.77 7.01
CA SER A 54 -14.92 0.06 7.21
C SER A 54 -14.79 -1.45 7.06
N SER A 55 -13.84 -1.93 6.25
CA SER A 55 -13.54 -3.35 6.09
C SER A 55 -12.12 -3.56 5.57
N ILE A 56 -11.51 -4.67 5.98
CA ILE A 56 -10.20 -5.13 5.52
C ILE A 56 -10.34 -6.53 4.94
N ILE A 57 -9.64 -6.78 3.85
CA ILE A 57 -9.40 -8.11 3.31
C ILE A 57 -7.91 -8.40 3.51
N SER A 58 -7.59 -9.46 4.23
CA SER A 58 -6.21 -9.91 4.41
C SER A 58 -6.06 -11.34 3.92
N ASP A 59 -4.82 -11.75 3.67
CA ASP A 59 -4.51 -13.17 3.53
C ASP A 59 -4.74 -13.93 4.86
N ARG A 60 -4.39 -15.21 4.86
CA ARG A 60 -4.53 -16.09 6.01
C ARG A 60 -3.27 -16.17 6.87
N ASP A 61 -2.41 -15.15 6.85
CA ASP A 61 -1.26 -15.10 7.74
C ASP A 61 -1.71 -15.26 9.22
N PRO A 62 -1.00 -16.07 10.03
CA PRO A 62 -1.34 -16.28 11.45
C PRO A 62 -1.51 -14.98 12.26
N ARG A 63 -0.82 -13.91 11.88
CA ARG A 63 -0.95 -12.59 12.52
C ARG A 63 -2.34 -12.01 12.32
N PHE A 64 -2.88 -12.10 11.10
CA PHE A 64 -4.20 -11.55 10.75
C PHE A 64 -5.37 -12.48 11.10
N THR A 65 -5.11 -13.77 11.29
CA THR A 65 -6.10 -14.74 11.79
C THR A 65 -6.14 -14.84 13.32
N SER A 66 -5.22 -14.17 14.02
CA SER A 66 -5.14 -14.18 15.48
C SER A 66 -6.38 -13.57 16.15
N ARG A 67 -6.72 -14.06 17.35
CA ARG A 67 -7.84 -13.51 18.15
C ARG A 67 -7.63 -12.05 18.49
N PHE A 68 -6.39 -11.66 18.80
CA PHE A 68 -6.06 -10.27 19.10
C PHE A 68 -6.38 -9.35 17.93
N TRP A 69 -5.97 -9.70 16.70
CA TRP A 69 -6.25 -8.90 15.52
C TRP A 69 -7.75 -8.78 15.23
N GLN A 70 -8.48 -9.89 15.42
CA GLN A 70 -9.94 -9.90 15.31
C GLN A 70 -10.60 -8.97 16.33
N SER A 71 -10.22 -9.06 17.61
CA SER A 71 -10.76 -8.21 18.67
C SER A 71 -10.42 -6.74 18.48
N LEU A 72 -9.20 -6.43 18.04
CA LEU A 72 -8.79 -5.06 17.69
C LEU A 72 -9.72 -4.45 16.64
N HIS A 73 -9.93 -5.14 15.53
CA HIS A 73 -10.77 -4.61 14.46
C HIS A 73 -12.25 -4.60 14.81
N GLN A 74 -12.73 -5.55 15.63
CA GLN A 74 -14.06 -5.49 16.19
C GLN A 74 -14.26 -4.24 17.04
N ALA A 75 -13.29 -3.88 17.90
CA ALA A 75 -13.34 -2.67 18.72
C ALA A 75 -13.28 -1.38 17.87
N LEU A 76 -12.53 -1.40 16.76
CA LEU A 76 -12.48 -0.30 15.80
C LEU A 76 -13.73 -0.22 14.89
N GLY A 77 -14.60 -1.23 14.89
CA GLY A 77 -15.75 -1.30 13.99
C GLY A 77 -15.40 -1.69 12.55
N THR A 78 -14.22 -2.24 12.31
CA THR A 78 -13.76 -2.72 11.00
C THR A 78 -14.23 -4.14 10.74
N LYS A 79 -14.86 -4.38 9.58
CA LYS A 79 -15.22 -5.74 9.14
C LYS A 79 -14.03 -6.45 8.53
N LEU A 80 -13.46 -7.44 9.23
CA LEU A 80 -12.41 -8.29 8.68
C LEU A 80 -12.99 -9.38 7.78
N LYS A 81 -12.34 -9.60 6.64
CA LYS A 81 -12.57 -10.72 5.73
C LYS A 81 -11.22 -11.35 5.40
N LEU A 82 -11.19 -12.67 5.29
CA LEU A 82 -10.00 -13.38 4.83
C LEU A 82 -10.16 -13.67 3.34
N SER A 83 -9.09 -13.50 2.56
CA SER A 83 -9.09 -14.00 1.19
C SER A 83 -9.17 -15.53 1.18
N SER A 84 -9.81 -16.06 0.14
CA SER A 84 -9.73 -17.48 -0.17
C SER A 84 -8.61 -17.69 -1.17
N ALA A 85 -7.88 -18.79 -1.05
CA ALA A 85 -6.73 -19.13 -1.91
C ALA A 85 -7.05 -19.22 -3.42
N TYR A 86 -8.31 -19.02 -3.84
CA TYR A 86 -8.81 -19.24 -5.19
C TYR A 86 -9.96 -18.31 -5.62
N HIS A 87 -10.13 -17.10 -5.03
CA HIS A 87 -11.19 -16.17 -5.47
C HIS A 87 -10.65 -14.82 -5.99
N PRO A 88 -10.26 -14.76 -7.28
CA PRO A 88 -9.56 -13.62 -7.88
C PRO A 88 -10.40 -12.34 -8.07
N GLN A 89 -11.70 -12.33 -7.74
CA GLN A 89 -12.53 -11.13 -7.94
C GLN A 89 -12.17 -9.96 -7.02
N MET A 90 -11.66 -10.23 -5.81
CA MET A 90 -11.11 -9.18 -4.94
C MET A 90 -9.58 -9.28 -4.81
N ASP A 91 -9.03 -10.50 -4.86
CA ASP A 91 -7.59 -10.74 -4.69
C ASP A 91 -6.80 -10.60 -6.00
N GLY A 92 -7.39 -10.89 -7.16
CA GLY A 92 -6.66 -10.93 -8.43
C GLY A 92 -6.16 -9.56 -8.92
N GLN A 93 -6.77 -8.46 -8.46
CA GLN A 93 -6.27 -7.11 -8.73
C GLN A 93 -5.10 -6.77 -7.80
N SER A 94 -5.22 -7.04 -6.49
CA SER A 94 -4.11 -6.88 -5.56
C SER A 94 -2.95 -7.81 -5.90
N GLU A 95 -3.19 -9.07 -6.27
CA GLU A 95 -2.17 -10.04 -6.69
C GLU A 95 -1.39 -9.56 -7.91
N ARG A 96 -2.06 -9.06 -8.97
CA ARG A 96 -1.36 -8.53 -10.15
C ARG A 96 -0.52 -7.31 -9.82
N ILE A 97 -1.05 -6.44 -8.96
CA ILE A 97 -0.33 -5.25 -8.49
C ILE A 97 0.87 -5.67 -7.63
N ILE A 98 0.68 -6.57 -6.67
CA ILE A 98 1.73 -7.12 -5.81
C ILE A 98 2.81 -7.78 -6.68
N GLN A 99 2.44 -8.57 -7.69
CA GLN A 99 3.40 -9.18 -8.59
C GLN A 99 4.20 -8.14 -9.38
N SER A 100 3.52 -7.12 -9.92
CA SER A 100 4.19 -6.02 -10.63
C SER A 100 5.15 -5.25 -9.71
N LEU A 101 4.76 -5.07 -8.44
CA LEU A 101 5.59 -4.45 -7.43
C LEU A 101 6.77 -5.33 -7.03
N GLU A 102 6.57 -6.63 -6.88
CA GLU A 102 7.64 -7.59 -6.63
C GLU A 102 8.65 -7.61 -7.77
N ASP A 103 8.20 -7.57 -9.02
CA ASP A 103 9.07 -7.57 -10.19
C ASP A 103 9.87 -6.26 -10.27
N LEU A 104 9.23 -5.12 -9.99
CA LEU A 104 9.90 -3.82 -9.91
C LEU A 104 10.92 -3.79 -8.75
N LEU A 105 10.54 -4.29 -7.56
CA LEU A 105 11.44 -4.42 -6.41
C LEU A 105 12.64 -5.30 -6.75
N ARG A 106 12.41 -6.43 -7.45
CA ARG A 106 13.48 -7.34 -7.85
C ARG A 106 14.46 -6.66 -8.80
N ALA A 107 13.98 -5.88 -9.76
CA ALA A 107 14.83 -5.08 -10.63
C ALA A 107 15.64 -4.03 -9.84
N CYS A 108 14.98 -3.26 -8.97
CA CYS A 108 15.65 -2.23 -8.17
C CYS A 108 16.69 -2.80 -7.20
N VAL A 109 16.42 -3.92 -6.55
CA VAL A 109 17.34 -4.60 -5.63
C VAL A 109 18.61 -5.05 -6.35
N LEU A 110 18.50 -5.54 -7.58
CA LEU A 110 19.64 -5.96 -8.40
C LEU A 110 20.53 -4.77 -8.78
N ASP A 111 19.93 -3.62 -9.11
CA ASP A 111 20.66 -2.43 -9.55
C ASP A 111 21.26 -1.61 -8.38
N HIS A 112 20.65 -1.64 -7.19
CA HIS A 112 21.00 -0.76 -6.06
C HIS A 112 21.75 -1.45 -4.90
N LEU A 113 22.41 -2.60 -5.14
CA LEU A 113 23.31 -3.27 -4.19
C LEU A 113 22.74 -3.44 -2.75
N GLY A 114 21.43 -3.59 -2.61
CA GLY A 114 20.78 -3.88 -1.34
C GLY A 114 20.17 -2.71 -0.55
N SER A 115 20.21 -1.45 -1.03
CA SER A 115 19.46 -0.34 -0.39
C SER A 115 18.01 -0.23 -0.91
N TRP A 116 17.28 -1.34 -0.83
CA TRP A 116 15.89 -1.40 -1.29
C TRP A 116 14.94 -0.57 -0.43
N GLU A 117 15.34 -0.21 0.80
CA GLU A 117 14.56 0.69 1.67
C GLU A 117 14.44 2.11 1.10
N GLU A 118 15.52 2.64 0.51
CA GLU A 118 15.52 3.98 -0.10
C GLU A 118 14.64 4.03 -1.34
N VAL A 119 14.67 2.95 -2.13
CA VAL A 119 13.88 2.84 -3.35
C VAL A 119 12.40 2.64 -3.04
N LEU A 120 12.05 2.02 -1.90
CA LEU A 120 10.67 1.71 -1.56
C LEU A 120 9.78 2.97 -1.46
N ALA A 121 10.27 4.04 -0.85
CA ALA A 121 9.54 5.30 -0.76
C ALA A 121 9.31 5.93 -2.15
N LEU A 122 10.32 5.87 -3.03
CA LEU A 122 10.21 6.34 -4.41
C LEU A 122 9.25 5.48 -5.23
N MET A 123 9.22 4.18 -4.98
CA MET A 123 8.29 3.25 -5.62
C MET A 123 6.85 3.52 -5.20
N GLU A 124 6.59 3.70 -3.90
CA GLU A 124 5.26 4.07 -3.41
C GLU A 124 4.80 5.39 -4.02
N PHE A 125 5.69 6.40 -4.02
CA PHE A 125 5.43 7.69 -4.65
C PHE A 125 5.11 7.54 -6.15
N THR A 126 5.91 6.77 -6.89
CA THR A 126 5.70 6.56 -8.33
C THR A 126 4.40 5.82 -8.60
N TYR A 127 4.10 4.79 -7.82
CA TYR A 127 2.87 3.99 -7.93
C TYR A 127 1.61 4.84 -7.69
N ASN A 128 1.60 5.63 -6.61
CA ASN A 128 0.47 6.46 -6.23
C ASN A 128 0.25 7.66 -7.16
N ASN A 129 1.26 8.05 -7.93
CA ASN A 129 1.19 9.16 -8.89
C ASN A 129 1.06 8.72 -10.34
N SER A 130 1.13 7.41 -10.61
CA SER A 130 0.91 6.85 -11.95
C SER A 130 -0.57 6.74 -12.26
N PHE A 131 -0.94 6.87 -13.54
CA PHE A 131 -2.33 6.74 -13.98
C PHE A 131 -2.82 5.29 -13.84
N HIS A 132 -3.99 5.11 -13.20
CA HIS A 132 -4.62 3.80 -13.05
C HIS A 132 -5.90 3.74 -13.89
N ALA A 133 -5.92 2.86 -14.88
CA ALA A 133 -7.06 2.71 -15.79
C ALA A 133 -8.39 2.37 -15.09
N SER A 134 -8.35 1.68 -13.94
CA SER A 134 -9.54 1.28 -13.18
C SER A 134 -10.29 2.45 -12.53
N ILE A 135 -9.58 3.53 -12.19
CA ILE A 135 -10.14 4.75 -11.58
C ILE A 135 -10.03 5.98 -12.48
N ARG A 136 -9.39 5.83 -13.65
CA ARG A 136 -9.17 6.88 -14.67
C ARG A 136 -8.46 8.14 -14.14
N MET A 137 -7.63 7.98 -13.11
CA MET A 137 -6.79 9.02 -12.52
C MET A 137 -5.64 8.38 -11.75
N ALA A 138 -4.75 9.20 -11.17
CA ALA A 138 -3.74 8.70 -10.25
C ALA A 138 -4.36 8.43 -8.86
N PRO A 139 -3.91 7.40 -8.12
CA PRO A 139 -4.38 7.16 -6.75
C PRO A 139 -4.27 8.37 -5.82
N PHE A 140 -3.20 9.15 -5.96
CA PHE A 140 -3.00 10.41 -5.22
C PHE A 140 -4.12 11.42 -5.51
N GLU A 141 -4.51 11.55 -6.79
CA GLU A 141 -5.58 12.45 -7.22
C GLU A 141 -6.94 11.98 -6.66
N ALA A 142 -7.20 10.68 -6.68
CA ALA A 142 -8.40 10.11 -6.07
C ALA A 142 -8.46 10.32 -4.55
N LEU A 143 -7.32 10.22 -3.87
CA LEU A 143 -7.23 10.35 -2.41
C LEU A 143 -7.35 11.80 -1.94
N TYR A 144 -6.65 12.73 -2.59
CA TYR A 144 -6.55 14.13 -2.14
C TYR A 144 -7.41 15.11 -2.92
N GLY A 145 -8.07 14.68 -4.00
CA GLY A 145 -8.89 15.54 -4.86
C GLY A 145 -8.08 16.52 -5.70
N ARG A 146 -6.76 16.33 -5.81
CA ARG A 146 -5.86 17.17 -6.60
C ARG A 146 -4.70 16.36 -7.16
N ARG A 147 -4.16 16.79 -8.29
CA ARG A 147 -2.97 16.17 -8.87
C ARG A 147 -1.74 16.41 -8.01
N CYS A 148 -0.85 15.42 -7.95
CA CYS A 148 0.44 15.60 -7.31
C CYS A 148 1.29 16.56 -8.12
N ARG A 149 1.97 17.48 -7.43
CA ARG A 149 2.95 18.35 -8.06
C ARG A 149 4.26 17.58 -8.15
N THR A 150 4.72 17.35 -9.37
CA THR A 150 6.02 16.75 -9.63
C THR A 150 6.85 17.71 -10.49
N PRO A 151 8.19 17.70 -10.40
CA PRO A 151 9.04 18.54 -11.25
C PRO A 151 8.80 18.33 -12.76
N LEU A 152 8.25 17.17 -13.14
CA LEU A 152 7.93 16.78 -14.51
C LEU A 152 6.55 17.27 -14.96
N CYS A 153 5.62 17.52 -14.03
CA CYS A 153 4.26 17.97 -14.29
C CYS A 153 3.92 19.17 -13.38
N TRP A 154 4.28 20.37 -13.85
CA TRP A 154 3.83 21.62 -13.23
C TRP A 154 2.38 21.88 -13.64
N TYR A 155 1.46 21.72 -12.70
CA TYR A 155 0.09 22.21 -12.82
C TYR A 155 -0.04 23.44 -11.93
N GLN A 156 -0.37 24.60 -12.50
CA GLN A 156 -0.68 25.79 -11.71
C GLN A 156 -2.08 25.61 -11.12
N ASP A 157 -2.20 25.69 -9.78
CA ASP A 157 -3.51 25.76 -9.12
C ASP A 157 -4.20 27.04 -9.59
N GLY A 158 -5.14 26.93 -10.54
CA GLY A 158 -5.87 28.07 -11.10
C GLY A 158 -6.21 27.97 -12.59
N GLU A 159 -5.63 27.02 -13.34
CA GLU A 159 -6.06 26.81 -14.74
C GLU A 159 -7.40 26.08 -14.75
N SER A 160 -8.49 26.85 -14.90
CA SER A 160 -9.75 26.30 -15.39
C SER A 160 -9.43 25.54 -16.68
N VAL A 161 -9.70 24.24 -16.72
CA VAL A 161 -9.75 23.52 -17.99
C VAL A 161 -10.86 24.19 -18.79
N ILE A 162 -10.48 25.12 -19.67
CA ILE A 162 -11.36 25.61 -20.71
C ILE A 162 -11.53 24.41 -21.64
N VAL A 163 -12.54 23.59 -21.33
CA VAL A 163 -13.12 22.71 -22.33
C VAL A 163 -13.79 23.64 -23.32
N GLY A 164 -13.25 23.72 -24.52
CA GLY A 164 -13.93 24.39 -25.62
C GLY A 164 -13.76 23.61 -26.90
N PRO A 165 -14.61 23.87 -27.92
CA PRO A 165 -16.05 24.11 -27.84
C PRO A 165 -16.86 22.83 -27.58
#